data_AF-A0A2S1QFE4-F1
#
_entry.id   AF-A0A2S1QFE4-F1
#
_cell.length_a   1.000
_cell.length_b   1.000
_cell.length_c   1.000
_cell.angle_alpha   90.00
_cell.angle_beta   90.00
_cell.angle_gamma   90.00
#
_symmetry.space_group_name_H-M   'P 1'
#
loop_
_entity.id
_entity.type
_entity.pdbx_description
1 polymer ?
#
loop_
_entity_poly.entity_id
_entity_poly.type
_entity_poly.pdbx_seq_one_letter_code
_entity_poly.pdbx_strand_id
1 'polypeptide(L)'
;MKHVCILLLVSFSLLSCVTDRSSDDIDTIGLLSNYDAITLDRPTFEASVTLEDARNIINSGKIYVINDLLFVNEKNEGFHVYDNEDPQNPTALAFIKAPGATDLAIKNNVYYINQAVDLIAVTYDKLDANLVVTKRIRDVFPVKISPDGFIPDVEDGAIIIDYELQN
;
A
#
# COMPACT_ATOMS: atom_id res chain seq x y z
N MET A 1 -12.03 -56.15 11.49
CA MET A 1 -12.65 -55.55 10.28
C MET A 1 -13.30 -54.19 10.56
N LYS A 2 -14.17 -54.04 11.59
CA LYS A 2 -14.82 -52.75 11.93
C LYS A 2 -13.84 -51.58 12.20
N HIS A 3 -12.73 -51.85 12.90
CA HIS A 3 -11.70 -50.83 13.19
C HIS A 3 -10.85 -50.44 11.97
N VAL A 4 -10.71 -51.33 10.98
CA VAL A 4 -9.99 -51.06 9.72
C VAL A 4 -10.80 -50.10 8.85
N CYS A 5 -12.13 -50.26 8.83
CA CYS A 5 -13.03 -49.33 8.14
C CYS A 5 -13.01 -47.92 8.75
N ILE A 6 -12.91 -47.82 10.09
CA ILE A 6 -12.81 -46.53 10.79
C ILE A 6 -11.47 -45.84 10.48
N LEU A 7 -10.37 -46.59 10.45
CA LEU A 7 -9.04 -46.04 10.12
C LEU A 7 -8.98 -45.50 8.67
N LEU A 8 -9.61 -46.20 7.72
CA LEU A 8 -9.73 -45.76 6.32
C LEU A 8 -10.58 -44.51 6.16
N LEU A 9 -11.65 -44.36 6.94
CA LEU A 9 -12.52 -43.17 6.93
C LEU A 9 -11.81 -41.93 7.50
N VAL A 10 -11.01 -42.09 8.54
CA VAL A 10 -10.19 -41.01 9.11
C VAL A 10 -9.09 -40.59 8.14
N SER A 11 -8.44 -41.53 7.44
CA SER A 11 -7.45 -41.23 6.40
C SER A 11 -8.03 -40.44 5.23
N PHE A 12 -9.30 -40.67 4.87
CA PHE A 12 -9.98 -39.93 3.80
C PHE A 12 -10.34 -38.49 4.21
N SER A 13 -10.59 -38.25 5.50
CA SER A 13 -10.89 -36.92 6.03
C SER A 13 -9.69 -35.96 6.04
N LEU A 14 -8.46 -36.49 6.00
CA LEU A 14 -7.22 -35.70 5.93
C LEU A 14 -6.86 -35.25 4.49
N LEU A 15 -7.56 -35.75 3.47
CA LEU A 15 -7.39 -35.31 2.07
C LEU A 15 -8.21 -34.05 1.73
N SER A 16 -9.00 -33.52 2.67
CA SER A 16 -9.84 -32.33 2.45
C SER A 16 -9.07 -31.00 2.37
N CYS A 17 -7.74 -31.00 2.57
CA CYS A 17 -6.89 -29.81 2.46
C CYS A 17 -5.88 -29.91 1.31
N VAL A 18 -6.30 -30.47 0.16
CA VAL A 18 -5.67 -30.14 -1.12
C VAL A 18 -6.70 -29.37 -1.93
N THR A 19 -6.98 -28.13 -1.50
CA THR A 19 -7.43 -27.13 -2.45
C THR A 19 -6.21 -26.80 -3.30
N ASP A 20 -6.09 -27.47 -4.42
CA ASP A 20 -5.20 -27.04 -5.49
C ASP A 20 -5.71 -25.65 -5.90
N ARG A 21 -5.14 -24.59 -5.32
CA ARG A 21 -5.41 -23.19 -5.68
C ARG A 21 -4.70 -22.87 -7.01
N SER A 22 -4.74 -23.79 -7.96
CA SER A 22 -4.12 -23.65 -9.28
C SER A 22 -4.98 -24.27 -10.36
N SER A 23 -6.28 -24.00 -10.33
CA SER A 23 -7.10 -24.06 -11.54
C SER A 23 -8.32 -23.16 -11.37
N ASP A 24 -8.05 -21.87 -11.17
CA ASP A 24 -8.83 -20.87 -11.87
C ASP A 24 -8.08 -20.60 -13.18
N ASP A 25 -7.99 -21.61 -14.05
CA ASP A 25 -7.80 -21.37 -15.48
C ASP A 25 -9.11 -20.74 -15.99
N ILE A 26 -9.39 -19.52 -15.52
CA ILE A 26 -10.19 -18.61 -16.31
C ILE A 26 -9.37 -18.45 -17.57
N ASP A 27 -9.91 -18.99 -18.66
CA ASP A 27 -9.57 -18.59 -20.01
C ASP A 27 -9.50 -17.06 -19.97
N THR A 28 -8.29 -16.50 -19.95
CA THR A 28 -8.06 -15.08 -20.17
C THR A 28 -8.46 -14.82 -21.62
N ILE A 29 -9.77 -14.80 -21.88
CA ILE A 29 -10.33 -13.87 -22.84
C ILE A 29 -9.67 -12.56 -22.44
N GLY A 30 -8.85 -12.01 -23.33
CA GLY A 30 -8.14 -10.75 -23.11
C GLY A 30 -9.14 -9.63 -22.89
N LEU A 31 -9.73 -9.59 -21.69
CA LEU A 31 -10.34 -8.41 -21.15
C LEU A 31 -9.17 -7.47 -20.94
N LEU A 32 -8.99 -6.60 -21.93
CA LEU A 32 -8.16 -5.44 -21.77
C LEU A 32 -8.72 -4.68 -20.58
N SER A 33 -7.87 -4.52 -19.56
CA SER A 33 -8.12 -3.57 -18.47
C SER A 33 -8.45 -2.22 -19.11
N ASN A 34 -9.47 -1.54 -18.61
CA ASN A 34 -9.73 -0.14 -19.01
C ASN A 34 -8.78 0.83 -18.28
N TYR A 35 -7.80 0.31 -17.57
CA TYR A 35 -6.83 1.07 -16.80
C TYR A 35 -5.41 0.78 -17.23
N ASP A 36 -4.61 1.83 -17.37
CA ASP A 36 -3.18 1.78 -17.55
C ASP A 36 -2.48 1.88 -16.20
N ALA A 37 -1.44 1.06 -16.02
CA ALA A 37 -0.64 1.05 -14.80
C ALA A 37 0.33 2.24 -14.79
N ILE A 38 0.34 2.98 -13.69
CA ILE A 38 1.38 3.97 -13.43
C ILE A 38 2.48 3.29 -12.62
N THR A 39 3.68 3.23 -13.20
CA THR A 39 4.81 2.50 -12.62
C THR A 39 6.04 3.38 -12.38
N LEU A 40 6.87 2.97 -11.43
CA LEU A 40 8.23 3.49 -11.25
C LEU A 40 9.24 2.33 -11.29
N ASP A 41 10.44 2.58 -11.82
CA ASP A 41 11.56 1.66 -11.62
C ASP A 41 11.98 1.64 -10.13
N ARG A 42 12.56 0.52 -9.69
CA ARG A 42 12.88 0.32 -8.26
C ARG A 42 13.76 1.44 -7.66
N PRO A 43 14.90 1.85 -8.25
CA PRO A 43 15.69 2.97 -7.73
C PRO A 43 14.88 4.27 -7.59
N THR A 44 14.12 4.66 -8.61
CA THR A 44 13.30 5.87 -8.57
C THR A 44 12.20 5.77 -7.50
N PHE A 45 11.52 4.62 -7.41
CA PHE A 45 10.51 4.35 -6.39
C PHE A 45 11.07 4.50 -4.97
N GLU A 46 12.28 3.97 -4.71
CA GLU A 46 12.88 4.05 -3.38
C GLU A 46 13.32 5.47 -3.01
N ALA A 47 13.81 6.24 -3.99
CA ALA A 47 14.23 7.63 -3.82
C ALA A 47 13.06 8.63 -3.81
N SER A 48 11.85 8.20 -4.17
CA SER A 48 10.68 9.08 -4.31
C SER A 48 10.02 9.52 -3.00
N VAL A 49 10.47 9.00 -1.85
CA VAL A 49 9.93 9.37 -0.55
C VAL A 49 10.61 10.64 -0.06
N THR A 50 9.89 11.76 -0.13
CA THR A 50 10.43 13.10 0.17
C THR A 50 9.44 13.94 0.97
N LEU A 51 9.94 14.99 1.61
CA LEU A 51 9.11 16.04 2.18
C LEU A 51 9.01 17.19 1.18
N GLU A 52 7.80 17.62 0.88
CA GLU A 52 7.48 18.74 0.00
C GLU A 52 6.70 19.81 0.77
N ASP A 53 6.61 21.02 0.21
CA ASP A 53 5.80 22.09 0.78
C ASP A 53 4.32 21.69 0.86
N ALA A 54 3.60 22.28 1.81
CA ALA A 54 2.16 22.08 1.93
C ALA A 54 1.44 22.43 0.61
N ARG A 55 0.49 21.58 0.22
CA ARG A 55 -0.32 21.75 -0.98
C ARG A 55 -1.79 21.47 -0.70
N ASN A 56 -2.65 21.84 -1.65
CA ASN A 56 -4.10 21.59 -1.53
C ASN A 56 -4.41 20.09 -1.62
N ILE A 57 -5.39 19.66 -0.83
CA ILE A 57 -5.98 18.32 -0.91
C ILE A 57 -6.84 18.23 -2.18
N ILE A 58 -6.67 17.18 -2.96
CA ILE A 58 -7.48 16.94 -4.18
C ILE A 58 -8.34 15.68 -4.02
N ASN A 59 -7.73 14.52 -3.74
CA ASN A 59 -8.34 13.20 -3.63
C ASN A 59 -8.04 12.59 -2.25
N SER A 60 -8.65 13.15 -1.21
CA SER A 60 -8.47 12.70 0.16
C SER A 60 -8.92 11.25 0.39
N GLY A 61 -8.16 10.54 1.23
CA GLY A 61 -8.49 9.23 1.75
C GLY A 61 -8.67 9.23 3.27
N LYS A 62 -7.95 8.33 3.95
CA LYS A 62 -7.99 8.17 5.40
C LYS A 62 -7.38 9.36 6.13
N ILE A 63 -7.90 9.65 7.33
CA ILE A 63 -7.41 10.70 8.22
C ILE A 63 -6.86 10.04 9.49
N TYR A 64 -5.72 10.53 9.97
CA TYR A 64 -5.07 10.06 11.19
C TYR A 64 -4.74 11.24 12.09
N VAL A 65 -5.13 11.18 13.35
CA VAL A 65 -4.72 12.16 14.37
C VAL A 65 -3.80 11.45 15.34
N ILE A 66 -2.55 11.90 15.43
CA ILE A 66 -1.56 11.35 16.36
C ILE A 66 -0.85 12.48 17.07
N ASN A 67 -0.97 12.51 18.41
CA ASN A 67 -0.53 13.64 19.23
C ASN A 67 -1.13 14.94 18.68
N ASP A 68 -0.30 15.96 18.48
CA ASP A 68 -0.69 17.26 17.92
C ASP A 68 -0.51 17.33 16.40
N LEU A 69 -0.45 16.19 15.71
CA LEU A 69 -0.37 16.13 14.25
C LEU A 69 -1.60 15.48 13.66
N LEU A 70 -2.03 16.01 12.52
CA LEU A 70 -3.09 15.49 11.69
C LEU A 70 -2.51 15.11 10.33
N PHE A 71 -2.76 13.89 9.89
CA PHE A 71 -2.35 13.38 8.58
C PHE A 71 -3.59 13.10 7.74
N VAL A 72 -3.60 13.60 6.51
CA VAL A 72 -4.65 13.31 5.52
C VAL A 72 -4.00 12.60 4.35
N ASN A 73 -4.42 11.37 4.05
CA ASN A 73 -3.93 10.65 2.88
C ASN A 73 -4.39 11.34 1.60
N GLU A 74 -3.47 11.59 0.68
CA GLU A 74 -3.74 11.88 -0.72
C GLU A 74 -3.63 10.56 -1.48
N LYS A 75 -4.71 10.13 -2.13
CA LYS A 75 -4.84 8.76 -2.64
C LYS A 75 -3.63 8.39 -3.52
N ASN A 76 -2.88 7.38 -3.10
CA ASN A 76 -1.66 6.87 -3.76
C ASN A 76 -0.50 7.87 -3.92
N GLU A 77 -0.58 9.08 -3.40
CA GLU A 77 0.49 10.08 -3.55
C GLU A 77 1.28 10.29 -2.25
N GLY A 78 0.63 10.15 -1.09
CA GLY A 78 1.28 10.39 0.19
C GLY A 78 0.34 10.90 1.28
N PHE A 79 0.86 11.77 2.14
CA PHE A 79 0.14 12.31 3.30
C PHE A 79 0.38 13.80 3.47
N HIS A 80 -0.70 14.57 3.50
CA HIS A 80 -0.68 15.95 3.98
C HIS A 80 -0.48 15.96 5.49
N VAL A 81 0.39 16.84 5.98
CA VAL A 81 0.72 16.97 7.40
C VAL A 81 0.26 18.33 7.91
N TYR A 82 -0.47 18.32 9.02
CA TYR A 82 -0.98 19.50 9.68
C TYR A 82 -0.54 19.52 11.14
N ASP A 83 -0.23 20.71 11.64
CA ASP A 83 -0.23 21.01 13.06
C ASP A 83 -1.70 21.04 13.52
N ASN A 84 -1.99 20.28 14.57
CA ASN A 84 -3.31 20.09 15.12
C ASN A 84 -3.32 20.34 16.65
N GLU A 85 -2.40 21.19 17.16
CA GLU A 85 -2.41 21.67 18.56
C GLU A 85 -3.73 22.38 18.92
N ASP A 86 -4.32 23.12 17.97
CA ASP A 86 -5.71 23.60 18.03
C ASP A 86 -6.57 22.85 17.00
N PRO A 87 -7.34 21.83 17.41
CA PRO A 87 -8.19 21.06 16.49
C PRO A 87 -9.31 21.86 15.82
N GLN A 88 -9.63 23.07 16.30
CA GLN A 88 -10.60 23.96 15.63
C GLN A 88 -9.96 24.72 14.46
N ASN A 89 -8.63 24.82 14.42
CA ASN A 89 -7.90 25.57 13.42
C ASN A 89 -6.55 24.90 13.06
N PRO A 90 -6.57 23.69 12.45
CA PRO A 90 -5.36 23.00 12.04
C PRO A 90 -4.58 23.80 10.97
N THR A 91 -3.25 23.81 11.08
CA THR A 91 -2.36 24.56 10.18
C THR A 91 -1.57 23.61 9.30
N ALA A 92 -1.63 23.79 7.98
CA ALA A 92 -0.87 22.95 7.05
C ALA A 92 0.64 23.17 7.22
N LEU A 93 1.39 22.07 7.36
CA LEU A 93 2.85 22.10 7.56
C LEU A 93 3.60 21.67 6.31
N ALA A 94 3.26 20.50 5.75
CA ALA A 94 4.02 19.88 4.67
C ALA A 94 3.22 18.79 3.95
N PHE A 95 3.79 18.25 2.88
CA PHE A 95 3.33 17.03 2.23
C PHE A 95 4.43 15.96 2.25
N ILE A 96 4.16 14.82 2.87
CA ILE A 96 5.03 13.64 2.77
C ILE A 96 4.65 12.92 1.49
N LYS A 97 5.48 13.06 0.46
CA LYS A 97 5.35 12.33 -0.79
C LYS A 97 5.83 10.90 -0.60
N ALA A 98 4.97 9.95 -0.94
CA ALA A 98 5.26 8.53 -0.93
C ALA A 98 4.37 7.87 -1.99
N PRO A 99 4.79 7.82 -3.26
CA PRO A 99 3.99 7.26 -4.35
C PRO A 99 3.59 5.81 -4.06
N GLY A 100 2.34 5.48 -4.32
CA GLY A 100 1.70 4.22 -3.96
C GLY A 100 1.30 4.10 -2.48
N ALA A 101 1.42 5.16 -1.68
CA ALA A 101 1.05 5.11 -0.27
C ALA A 101 -0.47 4.98 -0.06
N THR A 102 -0.85 4.05 0.80
CA THR A 102 -2.26 3.75 1.09
C THR A 102 -2.62 3.84 2.57
N ASP A 103 -1.67 3.52 3.45
CA ASP A 103 -1.91 3.42 4.89
C ASP A 103 -0.74 3.94 5.71
N LEU A 104 -1.08 4.48 6.89
CA LEU A 104 -0.15 4.98 7.89
C LEU A 104 -0.46 4.31 9.24
N ALA A 105 0.59 3.84 9.91
CA ALA A 105 0.52 3.40 11.30
C ALA A 105 1.68 4.01 12.08
N ILE A 106 1.51 4.20 13.39
CA ILE A 106 2.55 4.85 14.21
C ILE A 106 2.82 4.05 15.46
N LYS A 107 4.10 3.89 15.78
CA LYS A 107 4.56 3.30 17.05
C LYS A 107 5.87 3.97 17.48
N ASN A 108 5.93 4.42 18.73
CA ASN A 108 7.14 5.02 19.32
C ASN A 108 7.76 6.14 18.45
N ASN A 109 6.93 7.05 17.95
CA ASN A 109 7.34 8.15 17.07
C ASN A 109 7.95 7.73 15.71
N VAL A 110 7.74 6.47 15.31
CA VAL A 110 8.08 5.95 13.98
C VAL A 110 6.79 5.78 13.18
N TYR A 111 6.79 6.37 11.99
CA TYR A 111 5.71 6.38 11.03
C TYR A 111 5.93 5.24 10.04
N TYR A 112 5.05 4.25 10.05
CA TYR A 112 5.07 3.10 9.16
C TYR A 112 4.12 3.37 8.00
N ILE A 113 4.65 3.45 6.79
CA ILE A 113 3.87 3.72 5.59
C ILE A 113 3.84 2.44 4.75
N ASN A 114 2.63 2.03 4.40
CA ASN A 114 2.42 1.06 3.32
C ASN A 114 2.58 1.80 2.00
N GLN A 115 3.77 1.69 1.39
CA GLN A 115 4.11 2.32 0.11
C GLN A 115 4.14 1.25 -0.98
N ALA A 116 3.08 1.16 -1.79
CA ALA A 116 2.93 0.13 -2.81
C ALA A 116 3.24 -1.28 -2.27
N VAL A 117 4.29 -1.93 -2.79
CA VAL A 117 4.71 -3.28 -2.37
C VAL A 117 5.61 -3.28 -1.13
N ASP A 118 6.07 -2.11 -0.67
CA ASP A 118 7.05 -1.97 0.41
C ASP A 118 6.41 -1.46 1.71
N LEU A 119 7.00 -1.87 2.84
CA LEU A 119 6.80 -1.24 4.13
C LEU A 119 8.00 -0.34 4.46
N ILE A 120 7.77 0.95 4.64
CA ILE A 120 8.81 1.88 5.07
C ILE A 120 8.56 2.37 6.49
N ALA A 121 9.65 2.58 7.23
CA ALA A 121 9.65 3.21 8.54
C ALA A 121 10.32 4.58 8.42
N VAL A 122 9.61 5.62 8.84
CA VAL A 122 10.00 7.01 8.64
C VAL A 122 9.96 7.74 9.99
N THR A 123 10.88 8.66 10.19
CA THR A 123 10.82 9.64 11.27
C THR A 123 10.55 11.01 10.68
N TYR A 124 9.65 11.77 11.29
CA TYR A 124 9.31 13.13 10.90
C TYR A 124 9.47 14.06 12.09
N ASP A 125 10.25 15.14 11.91
CA ASP A 125 10.40 16.23 12.87
C ASP A 125 9.68 17.47 12.34
N LYS A 126 8.65 17.93 13.06
CA LYS A 126 7.86 19.11 12.67
C LYS A 126 8.62 20.43 12.84
N LEU A 127 9.59 20.50 13.76
CA LEU A 127 10.33 21.73 14.06
C LEU A 127 11.40 22.00 13.00
N ASP A 128 12.11 20.95 12.61
CA ASP A 128 13.17 21.02 11.60
C ASP A 128 12.68 20.75 10.18
N ALA A 129 11.39 20.46 10.01
CA ALA A 129 10.79 20.02 8.75
C ALA A 129 11.63 18.93 8.07
N ASN A 130 11.99 17.90 8.83
CA ASN A 130 12.91 16.86 8.39
C ASN A 130 12.23 15.50 8.35
N LEU A 131 12.38 14.80 7.23
CA LEU A 131 11.83 13.47 6.99
C LEU A 131 12.96 12.49 6.65
N VAL A 132 13.04 11.38 7.40
CA VAL A 132 14.09 10.37 7.19
C VAL A 132 13.49 8.99 7.09
N VAL A 133 13.70 8.32 5.96
CA VAL A 133 13.42 6.88 5.82
C VAL A 133 14.50 6.10 6.56
N THR A 134 14.15 5.57 7.72
CA THR A 134 15.08 4.85 8.62
C THR A 134 15.22 3.39 8.23
N LYS A 135 14.18 2.80 7.62
CA LYS A 135 14.18 1.43 7.15
C LYS A 135 13.17 1.23 6.02
N ARG A 136 13.52 0.33 5.10
CA ARG A 136 12.63 -0.18 4.06
C ARG A 136 12.66 -1.70 4.11
N ILE A 137 11.48 -2.32 4.06
CA ILE A 137 11.33 -3.76 3.88
C ILE A 137 10.60 -3.93 2.55
N ARG A 138 11.28 -4.52 1.58
CA ARG A 138 10.78 -4.71 0.23
C ARG A 138 9.74 -5.82 0.17
N ASP A 139 8.80 -5.69 -0.75
CA ASP A 139 7.89 -6.77 -1.21
C ASP A 139 7.13 -7.46 -0.07
N VAL A 140 6.68 -6.65 0.90
CA VAL A 140 5.87 -7.10 2.05
C VAL A 140 4.39 -7.16 1.69
N PHE A 141 3.95 -6.27 0.81
CA PHE A 141 2.56 -6.14 0.40
C PHE A 141 2.36 -6.71 -1.01
N PRO A 142 1.17 -7.24 -1.31
CA PRO A 142 0.84 -7.68 -2.67
C PRO A 142 0.86 -6.50 -3.64
N VAL A 143 1.15 -6.81 -4.91
CA VAL A 143 1.07 -5.84 -6.00
C VAL A 143 -0.35 -5.28 -6.10
N LYS A 144 -0.46 -3.98 -6.38
CA LYS A 144 -1.74 -3.29 -6.54
C LYS A 144 -2.47 -3.85 -7.76
N ILE A 145 -3.75 -4.20 -7.59
CA ILE A 145 -4.64 -4.66 -8.67
C ILE A 145 -5.38 -3.44 -9.24
N SER A 146 -5.66 -3.46 -10.55
CA SER A 146 -6.47 -2.41 -11.19
C SER A 146 -7.88 -2.35 -10.61
N PRO A 147 -8.60 -1.22 -10.76
CA PRO A 147 -9.97 -1.10 -10.26
C PRO A 147 -10.96 -2.11 -10.85
N ASP A 148 -10.71 -2.61 -12.06
CA ASP A 148 -11.50 -3.66 -12.72
C ASP A 148 -11.00 -5.09 -12.45
N GLY A 149 -10.03 -5.26 -11.53
CA GLY A 149 -9.63 -6.56 -10.99
C GLY A 149 -8.52 -7.28 -11.75
N PHE A 150 -7.84 -6.60 -12.68
CA PHE A 150 -6.75 -7.14 -13.47
C PHE A 150 -5.38 -6.78 -12.89
N ILE A 151 -4.41 -7.67 -13.12
CA ILE A 151 -3.00 -7.39 -12.87
C ILE A 151 -2.37 -7.16 -14.25
N PRO A 152 -1.91 -5.94 -14.56
CA PRO A 152 -1.29 -5.63 -15.84
C PRO A 152 0.06 -6.35 -15.96
N ASP A 153 0.41 -6.74 -17.18
CA ASP A 153 1.76 -7.18 -17.51
C ASP A 153 2.66 -5.95 -17.59
N VAL A 154 3.54 -5.77 -16.61
CA VAL A 154 4.48 -4.65 -16.50
C VAL A 154 5.92 -5.14 -16.65
N GLU A 155 6.82 -4.24 -17.03
CA GLU A 155 8.24 -4.58 -17.16
C GLU A 155 8.81 -5.18 -15.86
N ASP A 156 9.76 -6.11 -15.99
CA ASP A 156 10.38 -6.75 -14.84
C ASP A 156 11.06 -5.71 -13.93
N GLY A 157 10.75 -5.75 -12.64
CA GLY A 157 11.23 -4.79 -11.65
C GLY A 157 10.48 -3.44 -11.60
N ALA A 158 9.46 -3.23 -12.44
CA ALA A 158 8.58 -2.07 -12.35
C ALA A 158 7.62 -2.19 -11.16
N ILE A 159 7.42 -1.09 -10.44
CA ILE A 159 6.55 -1.02 -9.26
C ILE A 159 5.30 -0.22 -9.60
N ILE A 160 4.15 -0.89 -9.56
CA ILE A 160 2.85 -0.25 -9.76
C ILE A 160 2.52 0.62 -8.55
N ILE A 161 2.42 1.93 -8.78
CA ILE A 161 2.08 2.92 -7.75
C ILE A 161 0.62 3.37 -7.85
N ASP A 162 0.05 3.39 -9.05
CA ASP A 162 -1.37 3.72 -9.27
C ASP A 162 -1.89 3.19 -10.62
N TYR A 163 -3.14 3.48 -10.93
CA TYR A 163 -3.81 3.22 -12.19
C TYR A 163 -4.56 4.45 -12.69
N GLU A 164 -4.55 4.67 -13.99
CA GLU A 164 -5.37 5.69 -14.65
C GLU A 164 -6.33 5.06 -15.66
N LEU A 165 -7.53 5.63 -15.81
CA LEU A 165 -8.52 5.15 -16.77
C LEU A 165 -8.04 5.51 -18.20
N GLN A 166 -8.05 4.54 -19.10
CA GLN A 166 -7.81 4.75 -20.53
C GLN A 166 -8.86 5.71 -21.08
N ASN A 167 -8.41 6.71 -21.84
CA ASN A 167 -9.29 7.70 -22.49
C ASN A 167 -9.72 7.25 -23.89
#